data_AF-A0A1C6B2N9-F1
#
_entry.id   AF-A0A1C6B2N9-F1
#
_cell.length_a   1.000
_cell.length_b   1.000
_cell.length_c   1.000
_cell.angle_alpha   90.00
_cell.angle_beta   90.00
_cell.angle_gamma   90.00
#
_symmetry.space_group_name_H-M   'P 1'
#
loop_
_entity.id
_entity.type
_entity.pdbx_description
1 polymer ?
#
loop_
_entity_poly.entity_id
_entity_poly.type
_entity_poly.pdbx_seq_one_letter_code
_entity_poly.pdbx_strand_id
1 'polypeptide(L)'
;MAVTLSSREVATLASKDERTIRRWAKSGKLPAEMVLNKFNSPEYFFGLNDLTPDLQEKYYNQLRASLPEASVPEGAKPKAAKPLDTYSIDEQEEIAFWLRLVKRWQDYRNKPGANKTEVDARFVQWCKLEYPERAISVDTLYRRWNAMRANDLDGLIDKRGKWKKGKSSIPDPMWQAFLYFFLDERQHPLKKCYEYTKLEMQTSFPELVGDMPSYTTFYRRAQADIPEPLKVLGREGEKAFRDRCAPYIRRVYDDMRSNEWWIADNHTFDIITEGENGQRHRLYLTAFFDARSGIFTGCFVTNAPSSQSTLIALRRGILKYGIPENIYVDNGREFLTYDVGGLGHRKKKPKDGQERFEPPPVFERLGIHMTNAIVKNAKAKIIERRFRDVKDHLSRLFDTFTGGNVLEKPESLKFILKDGRIPLDSTLVETVEELLDWYFNQQPYGGAVAKDHGKPRQQVYNENLHTKRVASAEDLNLMLMRSSRAQKVTRRGVHLDIAGMSKL
;
A
#
# COMPACT_ATOMS: atom_id res chain seq x y z
N MET A 1 59.62 35.41 -2.29
CA MET A 1 60.07 36.59 -3.06
C MET A 1 60.55 37.62 -2.05
N ALA A 2 61.81 38.07 -2.12
CA ALA A 2 62.31 39.13 -1.26
C ALA A 2 61.70 40.46 -1.71
N VAL A 3 61.07 41.21 -0.81
CA VAL A 3 60.45 42.50 -1.11
C VAL A 3 61.54 43.57 -1.07
N THR A 4 61.71 44.30 -2.18
CA THR A 4 62.63 45.43 -2.30
C THR A 4 61.86 46.75 -2.38
N LEU A 5 62.32 47.76 -1.64
CA LEU A 5 61.71 49.08 -1.54
C LEU A 5 62.62 50.14 -2.16
N SER A 6 62.03 51.11 -2.85
CA SER A 6 62.74 52.27 -3.39
C SER A 6 63.09 53.28 -2.29
N SER A 7 64.08 54.14 -2.56
CA SER A 7 64.46 55.22 -1.62
C SER A 7 63.30 56.16 -1.24
N ARG A 8 62.29 56.30 -2.10
CA ARG A 8 61.09 57.11 -1.84
C ARG A 8 60.10 56.43 -0.90
N GLU A 9 59.94 55.11 -1.03
CA GLU A 9 59.07 54.32 -0.14
C GLU A 9 59.66 54.25 1.27
N VAL A 10 60.98 54.04 1.38
CA VAL A 10 61.69 54.05 2.67
C VAL A 10 61.67 55.45 3.31
N ALA A 11 61.77 56.52 2.52
CA ALA A 11 61.64 57.89 2.99
C ALA A 11 60.25 58.17 3.57
N THR A 12 59.21 57.65 2.94
CA THR A 12 57.82 57.73 3.41
C THR A 12 57.64 56.97 4.73
N LEU A 13 58.16 55.74 4.83
CA LEU A 13 58.11 54.93 6.05
C LEU A 13 58.87 55.56 7.22
N ALA A 14 60.04 56.15 6.94
CA ALA A 14 60.87 56.79 7.95
C ALA A 14 60.43 58.22 8.29
N SER A 15 59.44 58.78 7.59
CA SER A 15 59.03 60.19 7.67
C SER A 15 60.22 61.15 7.52
N LYS A 16 61.05 60.93 6.50
CA LYS A 16 62.24 61.73 6.18
C LYS A 16 62.27 62.10 4.71
N ASP A 17 63.06 63.12 4.39
CA ASP A 17 63.32 63.49 3.00
C ASP A 17 64.13 62.41 2.27
N GLU A 18 63.79 62.17 0.99
CA GLU A 18 64.44 61.16 0.14
C GLU A 18 65.96 61.37 0.04
N ARG A 19 66.44 62.62 0.05
CA ARG A 19 67.88 62.93 0.05
C ARG A 19 68.58 62.38 1.29
N THR A 20 67.88 62.32 2.44
CA THR A 20 68.43 61.77 3.68
C THR A 20 68.62 60.26 3.59
N ILE A 21 67.65 59.55 2.99
CA ILE A 21 67.71 58.09 2.79
C ILE A 21 68.79 57.73 1.76
N ARG A 22 68.88 58.45 0.65
CA ARG A 22 69.96 58.29 -0.33
C ARG A 22 71.34 58.57 0.28
N ARG A 23 71.45 59.54 1.19
CA ARG A 23 72.70 59.80 1.94
C ARG A 23 73.04 58.63 2.86
N TRP A 24 72.06 58.02 3.53
CA TRP A 24 72.28 56.86 4.41
C TRP A 24 72.67 55.59 3.64
N ALA A 25 72.18 55.42 2.42
CA ALA A 25 72.67 54.39 1.50
C ALA A 25 74.13 54.64 1.10
N LYS A 26 74.46 55.88 0.69
CA LYS A 26 75.84 56.25 0.32
C LYS A 26 76.84 56.14 1.47
N SER A 27 76.40 56.40 2.70
CA SER A 27 77.25 56.30 3.90
C SER A 27 77.29 54.89 4.51
N GLY A 28 76.61 53.91 3.91
CA GLY A 28 76.53 52.53 4.42
C GLY A 28 75.75 52.36 5.73
N LYS A 29 74.98 53.38 6.16
CA LYS A 29 74.18 53.33 7.39
C LYS A 29 72.93 52.46 7.23
N LEU A 30 72.41 52.38 6.01
CA LEU A 30 71.38 51.42 5.61
C LEU A 30 71.92 50.63 4.42
N PRO A 31 71.94 49.29 4.48
CA PRO A 31 72.34 48.46 3.35
C PRO A 31 71.37 48.66 2.19
N ALA A 32 71.91 48.98 1.01
CA ALA A 32 71.14 49.26 -0.19
C ALA A 32 71.89 48.78 -1.42
N GLU A 33 71.16 48.28 -2.41
CA GLU A 33 71.66 47.96 -3.73
C GLU A 33 71.53 49.19 -4.64
N MET A 34 72.63 49.60 -5.27
CA MET A 34 72.65 50.74 -6.18
C MET A 34 72.57 50.25 -7.62
N VAL A 35 71.57 50.73 -8.37
CA VAL A 35 71.37 50.42 -9.78
C VAL A 35 71.30 51.73 -10.57
N LEU A 36 71.91 51.77 -11.75
CA LEU A 36 71.78 52.90 -12.66
C LEU A 36 70.46 52.80 -13.42
N ASN A 37 69.68 53.88 -13.39
CA ASN A 37 68.44 53.95 -14.15
C ASN A 37 68.71 54.21 -15.65
N LYS A 38 67.65 54.21 -16.47
CA LYS A 38 67.72 54.41 -17.93
C LYS A 38 68.35 55.75 -18.37
N PHE A 39 68.54 56.70 -17.45
CA PHE A 39 69.18 58.00 -17.67
C PHE A 39 70.56 58.10 -16.99
N ASN A 40 71.18 56.97 -16.64
CA ASN A 40 72.48 56.88 -15.95
C ASN A 40 72.55 57.58 -14.58
N SER A 41 71.41 57.74 -13.91
CA SER A 41 71.34 58.30 -12.55
C SER A 41 71.26 57.16 -11.51
N PRO A 42 71.98 57.25 -10.37
CA PRO A 42 71.97 56.21 -9.35
C PRO A 42 70.64 56.17 -8.57
N GLU A 43 69.99 55.02 -8.60
CA GLU A 43 68.82 54.66 -7.79
C GLU A 43 69.21 53.61 -6.74
N TYR A 44 68.65 53.74 -5.53
CA TYR A 44 68.94 52.86 -4.40
C TYR A 44 67.69 52.06 -4.02
N PHE A 45 67.88 50.74 -3.90
CA PHE A 45 66.86 49.78 -3.47
C PHE A 45 67.27 49.14 -2.14
N PHE A 46 66.29 48.96 -1.26
CA PHE A 46 66.49 48.46 0.10
C PHE A 46 65.71 47.17 0.27
N GLY A 47 66.37 46.09 0.69
CA GLY A 47 65.68 44.86 1.07
C GLY A 47 64.87 45.08 2.35
N LEU A 48 63.61 44.64 2.38
CA LEU A 48 62.75 44.81 3.56
C LEU A 48 63.38 44.19 4.83
N ASN A 49 64.03 43.04 4.70
CA ASN A 49 64.69 42.34 5.80
C ASN A 49 65.93 43.06 6.34
N ASP A 50 66.53 43.94 5.54
CA ASP A 50 67.75 44.67 5.88
C ASP A 50 67.46 46.05 6.48
N LEU A 51 66.18 46.45 6.54
CA LEU A 51 65.71 47.64 7.25
C LEU A 51 65.59 47.37 8.76
N THR A 52 65.60 48.43 9.57
CA THR A 52 65.42 48.31 11.02
C THR A 52 64.02 47.76 11.38
N PRO A 53 63.86 47.04 12.50
CA PRO A 53 62.59 46.44 12.90
C PRO A 53 61.41 47.43 12.95
N ASP A 54 61.65 48.67 13.40
CA ASP A 54 60.63 49.75 13.42
C ASP A 54 60.11 50.12 12.02
N LEU A 55 60.98 50.11 11.01
CA LEU A 55 60.59 50.39 9.62
C LEU A 55 59.87 49.19 8.98
N GLN A 56 60.27 47.96 9.33
CA GLN A 56 59.57 46.75 8.91
C GLN A 56 58.14 46.73 9.46
N GLU A 57 57.96 47.04 10.73
CA GLU A 57 56.63 47.09 11.37
C GLU A 57 55.73 48.16 10.72
N LYS A 58 56.27 49.35 10.43
CA LYS A 58 55.54 50.39 9.69
C LYS A 58 55.14 49.96 8.28
N TYR A 59 56.01 49.24 7.58
CA TYR A 59 55.70 48.69 6.26
C TYR A 59 54.56 47.65 6.32
N TYR A 60 54.63 46.70 7.26
CA TYR A 60 53.56 45.72 7.45
C TYR A 60 52.25 46.37 7.89
N ASN A 61 52.29 47.43 8.71
CA ASN A 61 51.11 48.19 9.10
C ASN A 61 50.49 48.96 7.93
N GLN A 62 51.29 49.57 7.06
CA GLN A 62 50.79 50.18 5.82
C GLN A 62 50.18 49.14 4.88
N LEU A 63 50.81 47.97 4.72
CA LEU A 63 50.28 46.87 3.91
C LEU A 63 48.96 46.34 4.51
N ARG A 64 48.87 46.27 5.84
CA ARG A 64 47.64 45.90 6.56
C ARG A 64 46.51 46.90 6.37
N ALA A 65 46.86 48.18 6.23
CA ALA A 65 45.91 49.27 5.97
C ALA A 65 45.55 49.43 4.48
N SER A 66 46.41 48.99 3.55
CA SER A 66 46.21 49.08 2.10
C SER A 66 45.61 47.82 1.47
N LEU A 67 45.60 46.70 2.20
CA LEU A 67 44.74 45.58 1.85
C LEU A 67 43.29 46.09 1.94
N PRO A 68 42.43 45.85 0.92
CA PRO A 68 41.00 46.13 1.08
C PRO A 68 40.57 45.45 2.37
N GLU A 69 39.76 46.13 3.19
CA GLU A 69 39.10 45.48 4.32
C GLU A 69 38.62 44.13 3.80
N ALA A 70 39.28 43.06 4.24
CA ALA A 70 38.64 41.78 4.23
C ALA A 70 37.40 42.07 5.06
N SER A 71 36.27 42.15 4.37
CA SER A 71 34.98 42.04 5.00
C SER A 71 35.12 40.81 5.89
N VAL A 72 35.37 41.05 7.18
CA VAL A 72 34.78 40.22 8.21
C VAL A 72 33.35 40.10 7.71
N PRO A 73 32.86 38.90 7.38
CA PRO A 73 31.49 38.78 6.91
C PRO A 73 30.67 39.59 7.90
N GLU A 74 30.00 40.64 7.42
CA GLU A 74 28.99 41.36 8.18
C GLU A 74 28.29 40.30 8.99
N GLY A 75 28.45 40.36 10.32
CA GLY A 75 28.06 39.28 11.22
C GLY A 75 26.73 38.78 10.73
N ALA A 76 26.74 37.52 10.22
CA ALA A 76 25.67 37.00 9.37
C ALA A 76 24.36 37.53 9.93
N LYS A 77 23.66 38.41 9.19
CA LYS A 77 22.39 39.02 9.63
C LYS A 77 21.68 37.94 10.43
N PRO A 78 21.42 38.13 11.75
CA PRO A 78 21.02 37.04 12.63
C PRO A 78 19.98 36.25 11.88
N LYS A 79 20.34 35.01 11.56
CA LYS A 79 19.56 34.16 10.66
C LYS A 79 18.15 34.23 11.21
N ALA A 80 17.22 34.83 10.46
CA ALA A 80 15.88 35.10 10.99
C ALA A 80 15.37 33.78 11.56
N ALA A 81 15.24 33.72 12.89
CA ALA A 81 14.96 32.48 13.58
C ALA A 81 13.66 31.95 13.01
N LYS A 82 13.69 30.74 12.44
CA LYS A 82 12.47 30.12 11.95
C LYS A 82 11.50 29.99 13.14
N PRO A 83 10.20 30.24 12.94
CA PRO A 83 9.21 30.03 13.99
C PRO A 83 9.32 28.61 14.57
N LEU A 84 9.15 28.46 15.89
CA LEU A 84 9.24 27.17 16.59
C LEU A 84 8.33 26.10 15.96
N ASP A 85 7.19 26.49 15.40
CA ASP A 85 6.21 25.63 14.73
C ASP A 85 6.73 24.94 13.46
N THR A 86 7.91 25.35 12.95
CA THR A 86 8.55 24.73 11.79
C THR A 86 9.43 23.52 12.14
N TYR A 87 9.66 23.28 13.44
CA TYR A 87 10.46 22.17 13.95
C TYR A 87 9.57 21.00 14.38
N SER A 88 10.03 19.76 14.22
CA SER A 88 9.29 18.60 14.74
C SER A 88 9.23 18.62 16.27
N ILE A 89 8.31 17.86 16.86
CA ILE A 89 8.17 17.74 18.32
C ILE A 89 9.51 17.39 18.97
N ASP A 90 10.21 16.38 18.45
CA ASP A 90 11.53 15.97 18.93
C ASP A 90 12.59 17.09 18.82
N GLU A 91 12.53 17.90 17.75
CA GLU A 91 13.46 19.01 17.52
C GLU A 91 13.17 20.19 18.47
N GLN A 92 11.90 20.45 18.78
CA GLN A 92 11.50 21.43 19.78
C GLN A 92 11.96 21.03 21.18
N GLU A 93 11.86 19.74 21.54
CA GLU A 93 12.37 19.21 22.81
C GLU A 93 13.89 19.33 22.91
N GLU A 94 14.62 19.07 21.82
CA GLU A 94 16.08 19.21 21.78
C GLU A 94 16.49 20.68 21.93
N ILE A 95 15.81 21.61 21.25
CA ILE A 95 16.02 23.05 21.40
C ILE A 95 15.77 23.47 22.87
N ALA A 96 14.65 23.07 23.45
CA ALA A 96 14.28 23.41 24.82
C ALA A 96 15.30 22.87 25.84
N PHE A 97 15.79 21.65 25.63
CA PHE A 97 16.86 21.05 26.43
C PHE A 97 18.14 21.90 26.40
N TRP A 98 18.64 22.25 25.22
CA TRP A 98 19.89 23.00 25.09
C TRP A 98 19.76 24.43 25.62
N LEU A 99 18.61 25.09 25.44
CA LEU A 99 18.36 26.41 26.01
C LEU A 99 18.45 26.40 27.55
N ARG A 100 17.82 25.41 28.20
CA ARG A 100 17.88 25.25 29.66
C ARG A 100 19.29 24.93 30.13
N LEU A 101 19.97 24.00 29.45
CA LEU A 101 21.29 23.52 29.86
C LEU A 101 22.36 24.62 29.73
N VAL A 102 22.37 25.35 28.62
CA VAL A 102 23.33 26.44 28.38
C VAL A 102 23.08 27.61 29.35
N LYS A 103 21.81 27.93 29.65
CA LYS A 103 21.49 28.96 30.66
C LYS A 103 22.01 28.56 32.04
N ARG A 104 21.74 27.32 32.48
CA ARG A 104 22.22 26.79 33.77
C ARG A 104 23.75 26.78 33.86
N TRP A 105 24.43 26.46 32.76
CA TRP A 105 25.89 26.53 32.68
C TRP A 105 26.41 27.97 32.85
N GLN A 106 25.80 28.95 32.18
CA GLN A 106 26.18 30.36 32.29
C GLN A 106 25.92 30.92 33.70
N ASP A 107 24.80 30.56 34.32
CA ASP A 107 24.48 30.97 35.71
C ASP A 107 25.51 30.41 36.69
N TYR A 108 25.98 29.18 36.47
CA TYR A 108 27.02 28.56 37.29
C TYR A 108 28.41 29.21 37.07
N ARG A 109 28.69 29.64 35.84
CA ARG A 109 29.95 30.28 35.42
C ARG A 109 30.09 31.73 35.87
N ASN A 110 28.98 32.44 36.07
CA ASN A 110 28.98 33.86 36.45
C ASN A 110 28.90 34.10 37.96
N LYS A 111 29.04 33.06 38.80
CA LYS A 111 29.11 33.22 40.27
C LYS A 111 30.42 33.92 40.69
N PRO A 112 30.36 34.87 41.64
CA PRO A 112 31.55 35.60 42.09
C PRO A 112 32.60 34.66 42.70
N GLY A 113 33.86 34.81 42.28
CA GLY A 113 35.00 34.03 42.78
C GLY A 113 35.29 32.70 42.04
N ALA A 114 34.60 32.41 40.94
CA ALA A 114 34.74 31.12 40.26
C ALA A 114 35.84 31.10 39.17
N ASN A 115 36.74 30.10 39.21
CA ASN A 115 37.68 29.82 38.12
C ASN A 115 36.94 29.19 36.93
N LYS A 116 36.75 29.96 35.86
CA LYS A 116 35.95 29.59 34.68
C LYS A 116 36.36 28.25 34.08
N THR A 117 37.66 27.93 34.05
CA THR A 117 38.17 26.68 33.48
C THR A 117 37.80 25.46 34.34
N GLU A 118 37.89 25.59 35.67
CA GLU A 118 37.49 24.53 36.61
C GLU A 118 35.98 24.34 36.66
N VAL A 119 35.23 25.43 36.57
CA VAL A 119 33.76 25.42 36.49
C VAL A 119 33.30 24.66 35.25
N ASP A 120 33.88 24.95 34.09
CA ASP A 120 33.51 24.30 32.82
C ASP A 120 33.79 22.79 32.88
N ALA A 121 34.94 22.39 33.44
CA ALA A 121 35.30 20.98 33.63
C ALA A 121 34.36 20.26 34.61
N ARG A 122 34.08 20.87 35.77
CA ARG A 122 33.14 20.31 36.78
C ARG A 122 31.71 20.23 36.24
N PHE A 123 31.28 21.20 35.46
CA PHE A 123 29.94 21.21 34.86
C PHE A 123 29.79 20.11 33.82
N VAL A 124 30.81 19.87 32.99
CA VAL A 124 30.82 18.74 32.05
C VAL A 124 30.83 17.40 32.77
N GLN A 125 31.55 17.26 33.89
CA GLN A 125 31.49 16.06 34.72
C GLN A 125 30.08 15.82 35.29
N TRP A 126 29.42 16.88 35.76
CA TRP A 126 28.03 16.81 36.20
C TRP A 126 27.08 16.41 35.06
N CYS A 127 27.23 17.01 33.87
CA CYS A 127 26.42 16.66 32.70
C CYS A 127 26.58 15.18 32.28
N LYS A 128 27.77 14.60 32.44
CA LYS A 128 28.02 13.17 32.14
C LYS A 128 27.29 12.23 33.10
N LEU A 129 27.07 12.65 34.35
CA LEU A 129 26.33 11.87 35.35
C LEU A 129 24.81 11.99 35.16
N GLU A 130 24.33 13.20 34.88
CA GLU A 130 22.88 13.49 34.74
C GLU A 130 22.31 13.05 33.38
N TYR A 131 23.13 13.14 32.31
CA TYR A 131 22.72 12.83 30.94
C TYR A 131 23.70 11.86 30.27
N PRO A 132 23.81 10.60 30.75
CA PRO A 132 24.78 9.63 30.25
C PRO A 132 24.58 9.28 28.77
N GLU A 133 23.34 9.35 28.30
CA GLU A 133 22.94 9.12 26.90
C GLU A 133 23.42 10.23 25.93
N ARG A 134 23.86 11.39 26.44
CA ARG A 134 24.22 12.57 25.64
C ARG A 134 25.70 12.90 25.78
N ALA A 135 26.44 12.84 24.67
CA ALA A 135 27.85 13.22 24.62
C ALA A 135 28.06 14.74 24.74
N ILE A 136 28.04 15.27 25.97
CA ILE A 136 28.23 16.70 26.27
C ILE A 136 29.71 16.97 26.61
N SER A 137 30.36 17.84 25.83
CA SER A 137 31.73 18.32 26.06
C SER A 137 31.77 19.84 26.27
N VAL A 138 32.91 20.36 26.74
CA VAL A 138 33.15 21.81 26.88
C VAL A 138 32.91 22.51 25.53
N ASP A 139 33.50 22.00 24.46
CA ASP A 139 33.32 22.54 23.10
C ASP A 139 31.86 22.54 22.65
N THR A 140 31.10 21.51 23.04
CA THR A 140 29.67 21.42 22.72
C THR A 140 28.90 22.54 23.42
N LEU A 141 29.19 22.84 24.69
CA LEU A 141 28.57 23.93 25.44
C LEU A 141 28.90 25.29 24.82
N TYR A 142 30.16 25.55 24.47
CA TYR A 142 30.57 26.79 23.82
C TYR A 142 29.93 26.95 22.43
N ARG A 143 29.86 25.88 21.63
CA ARG A 143 29.21 25.90 20.31
C ARG A 143 27.71 26.21 20.43
N ARG A 144 27.01 25.58 21.37
CA ARG A 144 25.58 25.79 21.59
C ARG A 144 25.29 27.17 22.20
N TRP A 145 26.20 27.69 23.03
CA TRP A 145 26.13 29.06 23.55
C TRP A 145 26.32 30.12 22.48
N ASN A 146 27.26 29.91 21.54
CA ASN A 146 27.41 30.80 20.39
C ASN A 146 26.16 30.78 19.49
N ALA A 147 25.56 29.61 19.28
CA ALA A 147 24.29 29.49 18.54
C ALA A 147 23.13 30.23 19.26
N MET A 148 23.03 30.10 20.58
CA MET A 148 22.04 30.82 21.40
C MET A 148 22.24 32.35 21.30
N ARG A 149 23.49 32.84 21.37
CA ARG A 149 23.80 34.27 21.21
C ARG A 149 23.49 34.81 19.82
N ALA A 150 23.62 33.97 18.79
CA ALA A 150 23.31 34.31 17.40
C ALA A 150 21.82 34.14 17.05
N ASN A 151 20.98 33.74 18.02
CA ASN A 151 19.57 33.35 17.81
C ASN A 151 19.39 32.25 16.73
N ASP A 152 20.39 31.37 16.57
CA ASP A 152 20.41 30.28 15.60
C ASP A 152 19.88 28.99 16.25
N LEU A 153 18.56 28.82 16.29
CA LEU A 153 17.90 27.60 16.80
C LEU A 153 18.35 26.34 16.04
N ASP A 154 18.63 26.50 14.76
CA ASP A 154 19.19 25.49 13.87
C ASP A 154 20.58 25.01 14.31
N GLY A 155 21.32 25.87 15.01
CA GLY A 155 22.60 25.60 15.63
C GLY A 155 22.49 24.91 17.00
N LEU A 156 21.27 24.68 17.51
CA LEU A 156 21.00 23.94 18.76
C LEU A 156 20.64 22.47 18.54
N ILE A 157 20.24 22.08 17.32
CA ILE A 157 19.86 20.71 16.96
C ILE A 157 21.08 19.91 16.48
N ASP A 158 21.11 18.58 16.66
CA ASP A 158 22.08 17.72 15.96
C ASP A 158 21.69 17.46 14.48
N LYS A 159 22.59 17.81 13.57
CA LYS A 159 22.40 17.72 12.11
C LYS A 159 23.20 16.58 11.47
N ARG A 160 23.89 15.74 12.25
CA ARG A 160 24.63 14.57 11.72
C ARG A 160 23.68 13.66 10.92
N GLY A 161 24.05 13.33 9.68
CA GLY A 161 23.26 12.48 8.77
C GLY A 161 22.15 13.16 7.95
N LYS A 162 21.77 14.42 8.28
CA LYS A 162 20.63 15.10 7.62
C LYS A 162 20.98 15.82 6.30
N TRP A 163 22.26 16.02 6.00
CA TRP A 163 22.76 16.77 4.81
C TRP A 163 22.52 16.12 3.44
N LYS A 164 22.10 14.84 3.38
CA LYS A 164 21.84 14.10 2.13
C LYS A 164 20.36 13.88 1.81
N LYS A 165 19.42 14.37 2.63
CA LYS A 165 17.98 14.19 2.39
C LYS A 165 17.56 15.11 1.22
N GLY A 166 17.31 14.52 0.04
CA GLY A 166 16.72 15.23 -1.12
C GLY A 166 17.63 15.53 -2.32
N LYS A 167 18.91 15.11 -2.34
CA LYS A 167 19.84 15.44 -3.44
C LYS A 167 19.83 14.48 -4.65
N SER A 168 19.07 13.40 -4.62
CA SER A 168 18.95 12.47 -5.76
C SER A 168 17.56 12.57 -6.38
N SER A 169 17.32 13.62 -7.16
CA SER A 169 16.11 13.69 -7.98
C SER A 169 16.34 12.86 -9.24
N ILE A 170 15.51 11.85 -9.46
CA ILE A 170 15.48 11.14 -10.75
C ILE A 170 14.85 12.13 -11.75
N PRO A 171 15.48 12.42 -12.90
CA PRO A 171 14.91 13.31 -13.90
C PRO A 171 13.49 12.88 -14.29
N ASP A 172 12.59 13.84 -14.49
CA ASP A 172 11.18 13.57 -14.75
C ASP A 172 10.93 12.66 -15.97
N PRO A 173 11.56 12.88 -17.14
CA PRO A 173 11.40 11.99 -18.30
C PRO A 173 11.77 10.52 -17.98
N MET A 174 12.83 10.34 -17.19
CA MET A 174 13.32 9.04 -16.76
C MET A 174 12.38 8.38 -15.74
N TRP A 175 11.81 9.17 -14.84
CA TRP A 175 10.80 8.69 -13.90
C TRP A 175 9.51 8.27 -14.61
N GLN A 176 9.06 9.03 -15.62
CA GLN A 176 7.88 8.66 -16.41
C GLN A 176 8.11 7.38 -17.21
N ALA A 177 9.27 7.23 -17.86
CA ALA A 177 9.63 5.98 -18.56
C ALA A 177 9.68 4.79 -17.59
N PHE A 178 10.20 4.98 -16.38
CA PHE A 178 10.15 3.94 -15.34
C PHE A 178 8.73 3.59 -14.93
N LEU A 179 7.86 4.58 -14.68
CA LEU A 179 6.47 4.35 -14.33
C LEU A 179 5.73 3.58 -15.43
N TYR A 180 5.98 3.89 -16.70
CA TYR A 180 5.41 3.17 -17.84
C TYR A 180 5.73 1.67 -17.80
N PHE A 181 7.00 1.28 -17.58
CA PHE A 181 7.37 -0.13 -17.49
C PHE A 181 7.01 -0.78 -16.15
N PHE A 182 6.90 0.01 -15.08
CA PHE A 182 6.63 -0.49 -13.75
C PHE A 182 5.14 -0.71 -13.49
N LEU A 183 4.26 0.13 -14.03
CA LEU A 183 2.80 0.05 -13.91
C LEU A 183 2.20 -0.69 -15.12
N ASP A 184 2.69 -1.91 -15.36
CA ASP A 184 2.21 -2.83 -16.40
C ASP A 184 1.73 -4.14 -15.75
N GLU A 185 0.60 -4.67 -16.23
CA GLU A 185 -0.03 -5.90 -15.72
C GLU A 185 0.82 -7.17 -15.90
N ARG A 186 1.85 -7.14 -16.76
CA ARG A 186 2.85 -8.22 -16.89
C ARG A 186 3.78 -8.34 -15.69
N GLN A 187 3.74 -7.35 -14.78
CA GLN A 187 4.44 -7.36 -13.50
C GLN A 187 5.95 -7.58 -13.61
N HIS A 188 6.61 -6.90 -14.56
CA HIS A 188 8.06 -6.97 -14.67
C HIS A 188 8.74 -6.66 -13.31
N PRO A 189 9.79 -7.41 -12.94
CA PRO A 189 10.57 -7.11 -11.74
C PRO A 189 11.14 -5.70 -11.80
N LEU A 190 11.21 -5.00 -10.65
CA LEU A 190 11.64 -3.59 -10.61
C LEU A 190 13.03 -3.38 -11.25
N LYS A 191 13.93 -4.35 -11.10
CA LYS A 191 15.25 -4.34 -11.75
C LYS A 191 15.17 -4.37 -13.27
N LYS A 192 14.22 -5.12 -13.84
CA LYS A 192 13.96 -5.13 -15.28
C LYS A 192 13.36 -3.82 -15.76
N CYS A 193 12.42 -3.23 -15.01
CA CYS A 193 11.90 -1.90 -15.31
C CYS A 193 13.02 -0.86 -15.36
N TYR A 194 13.97 -0.90 -14.41
CA TYR A 194 15.16 -0.04 -14.42
C TYR A 194 16.05 -0.25 -15.67
N GLU A 195 16.28 -1.51 -16.07
CA GLU A 195 17.02 -1.82 -17.31
C GLU A 195 16.30 -1.27 -18.55
N TYR A 196 14.98 -1.44 -18.64
CA TYR A 196 14.17 -0.90 -19.75
C TYR A 196 14.16 0.62 -19.78
N THR A 197 14.05 1.28 -18.62
CA THR A 197 14.19 2.74 -18.53
C THR A 197 15.54 3.18 -19.06
N LYS A 198 16.63 2.49 -18.72
CA LYS A 198 17.96 2.85 -19.23
C LYS A 198 18.04 2.73 -20.75
N LEU A 199 17.53 1.64 -21.31
CA LEU A 199 17.50 1.44 -22.77
C LEU A 199 16.66 2.51 -23.47
N GLU A 200 15.49 2.83 -22.93
CA GLU A 200 14.62 3.89 -23.45
C GLU A 200 15.30 5.26 -23.39
N MET A 201 15.97 5.60 -22.29
CA MET A 201 16.73 6.85 -22.19
C MET A 201 17.90 6.89 -23.18
N GLN A 202 18.56 5.76 -23.47
CA GLN A 202 19.62 5.72 -24.49
C GLN A 202 19.13 6.02 -25.91
N THR A 203 17.85 5.80 -26.20
CA THR A 203 17.26 6.11 -27.51
C THR A 203 16.63 7.50 -27.54
N SER A 204 15.84 7.84 -26.51
CA SER A 204 14.98 9.02 -26.52
C SER A 204 15.61 10.25 -25.87
N PHE A 205 16.50 10.07 -24.88
CA PHE A 205 17.18 11.15 -24.15
C PHE A 205 18.64 10.78 -23.77
N PRO A 206 19.53 10.54 -24.74
CA PRO A 206 20.88 10.02 -24.47
C PRO A 206 21.70 10.89 -23.50
N GLU A 207 21.46 12.22 -23.51
CA GLU A 207 22.09 13.20 -22.63
C GLU A 207 21.78 12.99 -21.15
N LEU A 208 20.62 12.39 -20.82
CA LEU A 208 20.20 12.14 -19.43
C LEU A 208 20.69 10.79 -18.88
N VAL A 209 21.24 9.92 -19.72
CA VAL A 209 21.68 8.58 -19.32
C VAL A 209 22.85 8.66 -18.33
N GLY A 210 23.74 9.63 -18.50
CA GLY A 210 24.88 9.86 -17.59
C GLY A 210 24.44 10.25 -16.17
N ASP A 211 23.28 10.89 -16.06
CA ASP A 211 22.71 11.36 -14.79
C ASP A 211 21.76 10.33 -14.15
N MET A 212 21.62 9.14 -14.74
CA MET A 212 20.72 8.11 -14.23
C MET A 212 21.10 7.66 -12.81
N PRO A 213 20.22 7.87 -11.80
CA PRO A 213 20.51 7.44 -10.45
C PRO A 213 20.54 5.92 -10.32
N SER A 214 21.21 5.42 -9.29
CA SER A 214 21.29 3.98 -9.01
C SER A 214 19.91 3.31 -8.86
N TYR A 215 19.86 2.01 -9.15
CA TYR A 215 18.69 1.16 -8.93
C TYR A 215 18.06 1.34 -7.53
N THR A 216 18.89 1.47 -6.49
CA THR A 216 18.40 1.64 -5.11
C THR A 216 17.62 2.95 -4.93
N THR A 217 17.93 3.98 -5.71
CA THR A 217 17.20 5.26 -5.72
C THR A 217 15.82 5.08 -6.34
N PHE A 218 15.72 4.39 -7.49
CA PHE A 218 14.44 4.02 -8.10
C PHE A 218 13.59 3.15 -7.19
N TYR A 219 14.19 2.13 -6.56
CA TYR A 219 13.51 1.26 -5.61
C TYR A 219 12.91 2.06 -4.46
N ARG A 220 13.71 2.94 -3.82
CA ARG A 220 13.24 3.76 -2.70
C ARG A 220 12.13 4.71 -3.11
N ARG A 221 12.26 5.37 -4.26
CA ARG A 221 11.26 6.30 -4.78
C ARG A 221 9.97 5.56 -5.15
N ALA A 222 10.06 4.40 -5.79
CA ALA A 222 8.89 3.57 -6.12
C ALA A 222 8.13 3.11 -4.87
N GLN A 223 8.83 2.84 -3.76
CA GLN A 223 8.18 2.47 -2.51
C GLN A 223 7.55 3.67 -1.78
N ALA A 224 8.21 4.83 -1.81
CA ALA A 224 7.75 6.02 -1.09
C ALA A 224 6.66 6.82 -1.84
N ASP A 225 6.83 6.99 -3.16
CA ASP A 225 6.06 7.96 -3.95
C ASP A 225 4.87 7.32 -4.68
N ILE A 226 4.91 6.01 -4.94
CA ILE A 226 3.81 5.31 -5.64
C ILE A 226 2.85 4.74 -4.58
N PRO A 227 1.62 5.26 -4.47
CA PRO A 227 0.64 4.72 -3.52
C PRO A 227 0.30 3.27 -3.84
N GLU A 228 0.07 2.47 -2.79
CA GLU A 228 -0.31 1.06 -2.94
C GLU A 228 -1.52 0.85 -3.88
N PRO A 229 -2.61 1.65 -3.81
CA PRO A 229 -3.71 1.51 -4.74
C PRO A 229 -3.31 1.68 -6.22
N LEU A 230 -2.34 2.55 -6.51
CA LEU A 230 -1.85 2.77 -7.88
C LEU A 230 -0.97 1.61 -8.35
N LYS A 231 -0.14 1.04 -7.46
CA LYS A 231 0.63 -0.18 -7.76
C LYS A 231 -0.32 -1.31 -8.11
N VAL A 232 -1.34 -1.53 -7.27
CA VAL A 232 -2.34 -2.58 -7.49
C VAL A 232 -3.09 -2.37 -8.81
N LEU A 233 -3.55 -1.16 -9.08
CA LEU A 233 -4.26 -0.85 -10.32
C LEU A 233 -3.39 -1.09 -11.55
N GLY A 234 -2.17 -0.54 -11.57
CA GLY A 234 -1.28 -0.63 -12.73
C GLY A 234 -0.67 -2.01 -12.94
N ARG A 235 -0.42 -2.78 -11.87
CA ARG A 235 0.29 -4.07 -11.94
C ARG A 235 -0.61 -5.29 -11.86
N GLU A 236 -1.79 -5.18 -11.27
CA GLU A 236 -2.70 -6.30 -11.06
C GLU A 236 -4.10 -6.06 -11.66
N GLY A 237 -4.31 -4.88 -12.24
CA GLY A 237 -5.50 -4.53 -12.98
C GLY A 237 -6.68 -4.06 -12.12
N GLU A 238 -7.72 -3.63 -12.82
CA GLU A 238 -8.93 -2.99 -12.27
C GLU A 238 -9.68 -3.88 -11.25
N LYS A 239 -9.64 -5.21 -11.41
CA LYS A 239 -10.30 -6.15 -10.49
C LYS A 239 -9.58 -6.16 -9.13
N ALA A 240 -8.26 -6.32 -9.13
CA ALA A 240 -7.47 -6.37 -7.91
C ALA A 240 -7.55 -5.05 -7.13
N PHE A 241 -7.60 -3.92 -7.84
CA PHE A 241 -7.84 -2.60 -7.26
C PHE A 241 -9.18 -2.53 -6.56
N ARG A 242 -10.26 -2.92 -7.25
CA ARG A 242 -11.61 -2.91 -6.65
C ARG A 242 -11.71 -3.82 -5.44
N ASP A 243 -10.98 -4.94 -5.45
CA ASP A 243 -11.06 -5.93 -4.39
C ASP A 243 -10.28 -5.57 -3.12
N ARG A 244 -9.11 -4.91 -3.26
CA ARG A 244 -8.21 -4.63 -2.13
C ARG A 244 -8.10 -3.16 -1.75
N CYS A 245 -8.37 -2.24 -2.68
CA CYS A 245 -8.05 -0.82 -2.51
C CYS A 245 -9.26 0.10 -2.68
N ALA A 246 -10.27 -0.28 -3.47
CA ALA A 246 -11.43 0.57 -3.64
C ALA A 246 -12.24 0.67 -2.33
N PRO A 247 -12.74 1.87 -1.98
CA PRO A 247 -13.66 2.03 -0.87
C PRO A 247 -14.92 1.20 -1.15
N TYR A 248 -15.25 0.27 -0.26
CA TYR A 248 -16.46 -0.53 -0.37
C TYR A 248 -17.50 -0.07 0.65
N ILE A 249 -18.75 0.04 0.20
CA ILE A 249 -19.89 0.23 1.08
C ILE A 249 -20.09 -1.08 1.83
N ARG A 250 -19.80 -1.10 3.14
CA ARG A 250 -20.25 -2.16 4.03
C ARG A 250 -21.77 -2.10 4.06
N ARG A 251 -22.44 -3.06 3.43
CA ARG A 251 -23.85 -3.30 3.75
C ARG A 251 -23.90 -3.67 5.24
N VAL A 252 -24.76 -2.99 5.99
CA VAL A 252 -25.00 -3.29 7.39
C VAL A 252 -25.77 -4.62 7.42
N TYR A 253 -25.07 -5.71 7.72
CA TYR A 253 -25.69 -7.03 7.92
C TYR A 253 -26.36 -7.13 9.29
N ASP A 254 -26.17 -6.14 10.17
CA ASP A 254 -26.63 -6.17 11.56
C ASP A 254 -28.15 -6.22 11.69
N ASP A 255 -28.88 -5.63 10.73
CA ASP A 255 -30.35 -5.58 10.69
C ASP A 255 -30.97 -6.69 9.82
N MET A 256 -30.15 -7.51 9.17
CA MET A 256 -30.64 -8.60 8.32
C MET A 256 -31.18 -9.74 9.18
N ARG A 257 -32.35 -10.25 8.80
CA ARG A 257 -33.01 -11.35 9.50
C ARG A 257 -32.62 -12.68 8.86
N SER A 258 -32.57 -13.74 9.65
CA SER A 258 -32.42 -15.08 9.08
C SER A 258 -33.69 -15.46 8.32
N ASN A 259 -33.49 -16.17 7.21
CA ASN A 259 -34.51 -16.49 6.21
C ASN A 259 -35.01 -15.31 5.35
N GLU A 260 -34.45 -14.11 5.51
CA GLU A 260 -34.80 -12.95 4.67
C GLU A 260 -34.16 -13.06 3.28
N TRP A 261 -32.87 -13.40 3.24
CA TRP A 261 -32.09 -13.51 2.01
C TRP A 261 -31.42 -14.86 1.93
N TRP A 262 -31.83 -15.66 0.95
CA TRP A 262 -31.06 -16.82 0.54
C TRP A 262 -30.19 -16.47 -0.66
N ILE A 263 -28.97 -16.98 -0.66
CA ILE A 263 -28.04 -16.85 -1.76
C ILE A 263 -27.90 -18.22 -2.41
N ALA A 264 -28.05 -18.32 -3.73
CA ALA A 264 -27.91 -19.57 -4.44
C ALA A 264 -26.74 -19.53 -5.42
N ASP A 265 -26.02 -20.64 -5.49
CA ASP A 265 -24.91 -20.82 -6.42
C ASP A 265 -24.61 -22.31 -6.64
N ASN A 266 -23.80 -22.61 -7.65
CA ASN A 266 -23.37 -23.95 -8.01
C ASN A 266 -21.86 -24.11 -7.85
N HIS A 267 -21.42 -25.28 -7.38
CA HIS A 267 -20.02 -25.60 -7.20
C HIS A 267 -19.68 -26.97 -7.75
N THR A 268 -18.64 -27.07 -8.59
CA THR A 268 -18.11 -28.37 -9.02
C THR A 268 -17.23 -28.93 -7.91
N PHE A 269 -17.50 -30.17 -7.47
CA PHE A 269 -16.62 -30.82 -6.52
C PHE A 269 -15.26 -31.13 -7.14
N ASP A 270 -14.20 -30.95 -6.36
CA ASP A 270 -12.84 -31.35 -6.72
C ASP A 270 -12.58 -32.82 -6.36
N ILE A 271 -13.55 -33.71 -6.63
CA ILE A 271 -13.52 -35.15 -6.31
C ILE A 271 -13.96 -35.92 -7.55
N ILE A 272 -13.25 -36.98 -7.90
CA ILE A 272 -13.73 -37.95 -8.91
C ILE A 272 -14.55 -39.03 -8.21
N THR A 273 -15.78 -39.21 -8.68
CA THR A 273 -16.69 -40.29 -8.28
C THR A 273 -16.99 -41.22 -9.46
N GLU A 274 -17.57 -42.37 -9.15
CA GLU A 274 -18.05 -43.34 -10.13
C GLU A 274 -19.57 -43.48 -10.01
N GLY A 275 -20.26 -43.31 -11.15
CA GLY A 275 -21.70 -43.51 -11.24
C GLY A 275 -22.07 -44.98 -11.35
N GLU A 276 -23.36 -45.29 -11.22
CA GLU A 276 -23.89 -46.67 -11.29
C GLU A 276 -23.54 -47.39 -12.61
N ASN A 277 -23.31 -46.63 -13.68
CA ASN A 277 -22.89 -47.13 -14.99
C ASN A 277 -21.37 -47.33 -15.13
N GLY A 278 -20.59 -47.17 -14.06
CA GLY A 278 -19.13 -47.22 -14.07
C GLY A 278 -18.44 -45.98 -14.66
N GLN A 279 -19.20 -44.93 -15.00
CA GLN A 279 -18.62 -43.71 -15.56
C GLN A 279 -18.00 -42.85 -14.46
N ARG A 280 -16.70 -42.56 -14.61
CA ARG A 280 -15.97 -41.66 -13.72
C ARG A 280 -16.20 -40.22 -14.11
N HIS A 281 -16.61 -39.39 -13.16
CA HIS A 281 -16.92 -37.99 -13.41
C HIS A 281 -16.79 -37.16 -12.12
N ARG A 282 -17.11 -35.86 -12.21
CA ARG A 282 -17.19 -34.98 -11.05
C ARG A 282 -18.63 -34.51 -10.90
N LEU A 283 -19.13 -34.56 -9.67
CA LEU A 283 -20.45 -34.06 -9.33
C LEU A 283 -20.41 -32.55 -9.08
N TYR A 284 -21.59 -31.97 -9.06
CA TYR A 284 -21.83 -30.57 -8.77
C TYR A 284 -22.77 -30.44 -7.57
N LEU A 285 -22.56 -29.40 -6.77
CA LEU A 285 -23.39 -29.01 -5.66
C LEU A 285 -24.19 -27.77 -6.05
N THR A 286 -25.51 -27.88 -6.14
CA THR A 286 -26.40 -26.72 -6.12
C THR A 286 -26.79 -26.45 -4.67
N ALA A 287 -26.45 -25.27 -4.14
CA ALA A 287 -26.67 -24.93 -2.74
C ALA A 287 -27.31 -23.55 -2.53
N PHE A 288 -28.13 -23.47 -1.49
CA PHE A 288 -28.68 -22.24 -0.93
C PHE A 288 -28.07 -21.95 0.44
N PHE A 289 -27.79 -20.67 0.69
CA PHE A 289 -27.19 -20.19 1.93
C PHE A 289 -28.04 -19.07 2.53
N ASP A 290 -28.26 -19.09 3.84
CA ASP A 290 -28.81 -17.94 4.54
C ASP A 290 -27.76 -16.83 4.64
N ALA A 291 -28.05 -15.63 4.13
CA ALA A 291 -27.07 -14.54 4.09
C ALA A 291 -26.68 -14.00 5.48
N ARG A 292 -27.58 -14.11 6.47
CA ARG A 292 -27.38 -13.60 7.83
C ARG A 292 -26.47 -14.49 8.67
N SER A 293 -26.74 -15.79 8.67
CA SER A 293 -26.03 -16.80 9.48
C SER A 293 -24.95 -17.57 8.69
N GLY A 294 -25.07 -17.63 7.36
CA GLY A 294 -24.19 -18.41 6.50
C GLY A 294 -24.38 -19.94 6.59
N ILE A 295 -25.49 -20.41 7.16
CA ILE A 295 -25.86 -21.83 7.08
C ILE A 295 -26.23 -22.22 5.65
N PHE A 296 -25.96 -23.46 5.28
CA PHE A 296 -26.57 -24.11 4.13
C PHE A 296 -28.02 -24.42 4.46
N THR A 297 -28.95 -23.82 3.73
CA THR A 297 -30.38 -24.03 3.93
C THR A 297 -30.90 -25.19 3.11
N GLY A 298 -30.42 -25.35 1.87
CA GLY A 298 -30.82 -26.47 1.02
C GLY A 298 -29.72 -26.80 0.02
N CYS A 299 -29.53 -28.09 -0.26
CA CYS A 299 -28.56 -28.53 -1.23
C CYS A 299 -29.06 -29.72 -2.07
N PHE A 300 -28.46 -29.86 -3.24
CA PHE A 300 -28.66 -31.02 -4.10
C PHE A 300 -27.37 -31.29 -4.87
N VAL A 301 -26.90 -32.54 -4.80
CA VAL A 301 -25.75 -33.02 -5.56
C VAL A 301 -26.25 -33.58 -6.90
N THR A 302 -25.62 -33.20 -8.01
CA THR A 302 -26.09 -33.54 -9.36
C THR A 302 -24.93 -33.70 -10.34
N ASN A 303 -25.16 -34.48 -11.40
CA ASN A 303 -24.17 -34.68 -12.48
C ASN A 303 -24.11 -33.48 -13.43
N ALA A 304 -25.17 -32.66 -13.47
CA ALA A 304 -25.26 -31.48 -14.31
C ALA A 304 -26.14 -30.41 -13.65
N PRO A 305 -25.58 -29.23 -13.33
CA PRO A 305 -26.34 -28.10 -12.82
C PRO A 305 -27.47 -27.69 -13.77
N SER A 306 -28.68 -27.50 -13.24
CA SER A 306 -29.86 -27.17 -14.02
C SER A 306 -30.91 -26.41 -13.19
N SER A 307 -31.91 -25.86 -13.87
CA SER A 307 -33.07 -25.30 -13.16
C SER A 307 -33.79 -26.35 -12.30
N GLN A 308 -33.73 -27.64 -12.68
CA GLN A 308 -34.27 -28.71 -11.85
C GLN A 308 -33.47 -28.93 -10.57
N SER A 309 -32.13 -29.00 -10.65
CA SER A 309 -31.28 -29.15 -9.47
C SER A 309 -31.52 -28.00 -8.48
N THR A 310 -31.67 -26.78 -9.01
CA THR A 310 -32.02 -25.58 -8.24
C THR A 310 -33.36 -25.73 -7.52
N LEU A 311 -34.43 -26.16 -8.21
CA LEU A 311 -35.74 -26.33 -7.58
C LEU A 311 -35.75 -27.45 -6.54
N ILE A 312 -34.99 -28.54 -6.76
CA ILE A 312 -34.86 -29.63 -5.79
C ILE A 312 -34.13 -29.14 -4.53
N ALA A 313 -33.01 -28.44 -4.68
CA ALA A 313 -32.28 -27.85 -3.57
C ALA A 313 -33.14 -26.83 -2.79
N LEU A 314 -33.89 -25.98 -3.51
CA LEU A 314 -34.83 -25.03 -2.92
C LEU A 314 -35.92 -25.75 -2.13
N ARG A 315 -36.53 -26.80 -2.70
CA ARG A 315 -37.57 -27.60 -2.04
C ARG A 315 -37.07 -28.17 -0.73
N ARG A 316 -35.89 -28.80 -0.74
CA ARG A 316 -35.26 -29.38 0.45
C ARG A 316 -35.04 -28.31 1.52
N GLY A 317 -34.57 -27.13 1.12
CA GLY A 317 -34.41 -26.02 2.05
C GLY A 317 -35.72 -25.49 2.62
N ILE A 318 -36.75 -25.29 1.78
CA ILE A 318 -38.05 -24.78 2.22
C ILE A 318 -38.70 -25.70 3.24
N LEU A 319 -38.62 -27.02 3.04
CA LEU A 319 -39.20 -27.99 3.98
C LEU A 319 -38.56 -27.89 5.38
N LYS A 320 -37.28 -27.57 5.47
CA LYS A 320 -36.55 -27.47 6.75
C LYS A 320 -36.67 -26.07 7.37
N TYR A 321 -36.44 -25.04 6.57
CA TYR A 321 -36.23 -23.66 7.03
C TYR A 321 -37.36 -22.70 6.67
N GLY A 322 -38.35 -23.14 5.89
CA GLY A 322 -39.45 -22.30 5.40
C GLY A 322 -39.09 -21.51 4.14
N ILE A 323 -40.08 -20.83 3.58
CA ILE A 323 -39.96 -20.06 2.34
C ILE A 323 -39.21 -18.74 2.63
N PRO A 324 -38.04 -18.48 1.99
CA PRO A 324 -37.30 -17.24 2.19
C PRO A 324 -38.03 -16.05 1.55
N GLU A 325 -37.78 -14.83 2.02
CA GLU A 325 -38.38 -13.62 1.40
C GLU A 325 -37.74 -13.28 0.06
N ASN A 326 -36.42 -13.39 -0.02
CA ASN A 326 -35.63 -13.00 -1.17
C ASN A 326 -34.62 -14.09 -1.55
N ILE A 327 -34.40 -14.26 -2.84
CA ILE A 327 -33.32 -15.09 -3.38
C ILE A 327 -32.36 -14.21 -4.20
N TYR A 328 -31.08 -14.32 -3.89
CA TYR A 328 -30.00 -13.69 -4.64
C TYR A 328 -29.22 -14.76 -5.40
N VAL A 329 -29.13 -14.63 -6.72
CA VAL A 329 -28.46 -15.59 -7.60
C VAL A 329 -27.44 -14.90 -8.50
N ASP A 330 -26.43 -15.65 -8.91
CA ASP A 330 -25.58 -15.22 -10.02
C ASP A 330 -26.30 -15.37 -11.37
N ASN A 331 -25.80 -14.74 -12.44
CA ASN A 331 -26.39 -14.73 -13.78
C ASN A 331 -26.28 -16.07 -14.53
N GLY A 332 -26.14 -17.18 -13.82
CA GLY A 332 -26.13 -18.53 -14.38
C GLY A 332 -27.43 -18.81 -15.13
N ARG A 333 -27.34 -19.48 -16.29
CA ARG A 333 -28.51 -19.78 -17.14
C ARG A 333 -29.58 -20.59 -16.42
N GLU A 334 -29.17 -21.36 -15.43
CA GLU A 334 -30.01 -22.29 -14.64
C GLU A 334 -31.03 -21.55 -13.76
N PHE A 335 -30.71 -20.34 -13.30
CA PHE A 335 -31.60 -19.50 -12.50
C PHE A 335 -32.46 -18.56 -13.35
N LEU A 336 -32.09 -18.37 -14.62
CA LEU A 336 -32.70 -17.40 -15.55
C LEU A 336 -33.71 -18.04 -16.52
N THR A 337 -34.23 -19.23 -16.20
CA THR A 337 -35.31 -19.85 -16.97
C THR A 337 -36.63 -19.12 -16.72
N TYR A 338 -37.39 -18.92 -17.80
CA TYR A 338 -38.60 -18.08 -17.81
C TYR A 338 -39.65 -18.51 -16.79
N ASP A 339 -39.71 -19.80 -16.47
CA ASP A 339 -40.69 -20.42 -15.59
C ASP A 339 -40.21 -20.56 -14.14
N VAL A 340 -38.94 -20.28 -13.85
CA VAL A 340 -38.39 -20.30 -12.49
C VAL A 340 -38.22 -18.90 -11.95
N GLY A 341 -37.37 -18.09 -12.60
CA GLY A 341 -37.02 -16.74 -12.19
C GLY A 341 -37.64 -15.61 -13.01
N GLY A 342 -38.30 -15.96 -14.14
CA GLY A 342 -38.82 -14.99 -15.08
C GLY A 342 -37.76 -14.43 -16.04
N LEU A 343 -38.21 -13.76 -17.09
CA LEU A 343 -37.33 -13.17 -18.11
C LEU A 343 -36.64 -11.87 -17.63
N GLY A 344 -37.13 -11.24 -16.56
CA GLY A 344 -36.62 -9.97 -16.03
C GLY A 344 -36.47 -8.90 -17.14
N HIS A 345 -35.30 -8.25 -17.20
CA HIS A 345 -34.97 -7.27 -18.25
C HIS A 345 -34.94 -7.83 -19.68
N ARG A 346 -34.98 -9.17 -19.86
CA ARG A 346 -35.05 -9.82 -21.18
C ARG A 346 -36.48 -9.97 -21.69
N LYS A 347 -37.50 -9.54 -20.93
CA LYS A 347 -38.90 -9.54 -21.38
C LYS A 347 -39.01 -8.63 -22.62
N LYS A 348 -39.27 -9.23 -23.78
CA LYS A 348 -39.45 -8.50 -25.03
C LYS A 348 -40.84 -7.86 -25.05
N LYS A 349 -40.94 -6.62 -25.53
CA LYS A 349 -42.24 -6.01 -25.81
C LYS A 349 -43.01 -6.88 -26.82
N PRO A 350 -44.31 -7.14 -26.62
CA PRO A 350 -45.11 -7.92 -27.56
C PRO A 350 -45.07 -7.25 -28.95
N LYS A 351 -44.85 -8.03 -30.01
CA LYS A 351 -44.86 -7.51 -31.39
C LYS A 351 -46.22 -6.98 -31.83
N ASP A 352 -47.30 -7.54 -31.28
CA ASP A 352 -48.70 -7.27 -31.69
C ASP A 352 -49.51 -6.48 -30.63
N GLY A 353 -48.84 -5.92 -29.61
CA GLY A 353 -49.50 -5.13 -28.55
C GLY A 353 -50.40 -5.91 -27.58
N GLN A 354 -50.73 -7.18 -27.86
CA GLN A 354 -51.45 -8.06 -26.94
C GLN A 354 -50.49 -8.72 -25.94
N GLU A 355 -50.72 -8.46 -24.66
CA GLU A 355 -50.07 -9.20 -23.58
C GLU A 355 -50.62 -10.63 -23.54
N ARG A 356 -49.76 -11.61 -23.83
CA ARG A 356 -50.11 -13.01 -23.66
C ARG A 356 -50.12 -13.33 -22.17
N PHE A 357 -51.13 -14.08 -21.72
CA PHE A 357 -51.15 -14.61 -20.36
C PHE A 357 -49.94 -15.54 -20.17
N GLU A 358 -49.05 -15.14 -19.27
CA GLU A 358 -47.91 -15.95 -18.85
C GLU A 358 -48.14 -16.36 -17.39
N PRO A 359 -48.12 -17.67 -17.07
CA PRO A 359 -48.26 -18.11 -15.69
C PRO A 359 -47.09 -17.58 -14.85
N PRO A 360 -47.33 -17.22 -13.57
CA PRO A 360 -46.28 -16.69 -12.73
C PRO A 360 -45.14 -17.71 -12.58
N PRO A 361 -43.87 -17.27 -12.68
CA PRO A 361 -42.71 -18.11 -12.40
C PRO A 361 -42.77 -18.70 -10.99
N VAL A 362 -42.05 -19.80 -10.78
CA VAL A 362 -42.05 -20.53 -9.49
C VAL A 362 -41.70 -19.61 -8.31
N PHE A 363 -40.71 -18.72 -8.43
CA PHE A 363 -40.34 -17.82 -7.33
C PHE A 363 -41.45 -16.82 -7.00
N GLU A 364 -42.11 -16.26 -8.02
CA GLU A 364 -43.23 -15.35 -7.81
C GLU A 364 -44.43 -16.07 -7.17
N ARG A 365 -44.72 -17.32 -7.60
CA ARG A 365 -45.78 -18.15 -7.00
C ARG A 365 -45.53 -18.44 -5.52
N LEU A 366 -44.27 -18.62 -5.13
CA LEU A 366 -43.85 -18.80 -3.73
C LEU A 366 -43.77 -17.48 -2.96
N GLY A 367 -44.01 -16.33 -3.60
CA GLY A 367 -43.85 -15.01 -3.00
C GLY A 367 -42.39 -14.71 -2.63
N ILE A 368 -41.45 -15.16 -3.45
CA ILE A 368 -40.00 -14.94 -3.31
C ILE A 368 -39.55 -13.89 -4.31
N HIS A 369 -38.88 -12.85 -3.83
CA HIS A 369 -38.29 -11.83 -4.70
C HIS A 369 -36.89 -12.23 -5.15
N MET A 370 -36.72 -12.41 -6.45
CA MET A 370 -35.43 -12.79 -7.05
C MET A 370 -34.62 -11.55 -7.45
N THR A 371 -33.35 -11.50 -7.05
CA THR A 371 -32.39 -10.48 -7.47
C THR A 371 -31.17 -11.13 -8.11
N ASN A 372 -30.83 -10.69 -9.32
CA ASN A 372 -29.62 -11.14 -10.02
C ASN A 372 -28.40 -10.33 -9.59
N ALA A 373 -27.23 -10.99 -9.60
CA ALA A 373 -25.97 -10.32 -9.30
C ALA A 373 -25.60 -9.27 -10.35
N ILE A 374 -25.25 -8.07 -9.88
CA ILE A 374 -24.52 -7.10 -10.69
C ILE A 374 -23.05 -7.49 -10.66
N VAL A 375 -22.38 -7.39 -11.82
CA VAL A 375 -20.95 -7.68 -11.99
C VAL A 375 -20.14 -6.92 -10.91
N LYS A 376 -19.39 -7.66 -10.06
CA LYS A 376 -18.54 -7.17 -8.94
C LYS A 376 -19.26 -6.83 -7.62
N ASN A 377 -20.24 -7.64 -7.19
CA ASN A 377 -20.94 -7.43 -5.90
C ASN A 377 -20.26 -8.19 -4.72
N ALA A 378 -20.19 -7.55 -3.55
CA ALA A 378 -19.62 -8.10 -2.32
C ALA A 378 -20.27 -9.42 -1.85
N LYS A 379 -21.54 -9.67 -2.21
CA LYS A 379 -22.24 -10.93 -1.91
C LYS A 379 -21.57 -12.15 -2.54
N ALA A 380 -20.93 -12.00 -3.71
CA ALA A 380 -20.22 -13.09 -4.38
C ALA A 380 -19.02 -13.61 -3.57
N LYS A 381 -18.34 -12.73 -2.82
CA LYS A 381 -17.19 -13.10 -1.96
C LYS A 381 -17.60 -14.02 -0.80
N ILE A 382 -18.83 -13.87 -0.28
CA ILE A 382 -19.33 -14.73 0.80
C ILE A 382 -19.51 -16.16 0.27
N ILE A 383 -20.10 -16.30 -0.90
CA ILE A 383 -20.34 -17.60 -1.54
C ILE A 383 -19.01 -18.29 -1.87
N GLU A 384 -18.09 -17.57 -2.51
CA GLU A 384 -16.77 -18.10 -2.86
C GLU A 384 -16.04 -18.64 -1.63
N ARG A 385 -16.15 -17.93 -0.49
CA ARG A 385 -15.59 -18.41 0.78
C ARG A 385 -16.27 -19.69 1.27
N ARG A 386 -17.59 -19.80 1.19
CA ARG A 386 -18.30 -21.00 1.65
C ARG A 386 -18.00 -22.22 0.79
N PHE A 387 -17.88 -22.05 -0.53
CA PHE A 387 -17.43 -23.15 -1.38
C PHE A 387 -15.95 -23.48 -1.21
N ARG A 388 -15.12 -22.51 -0.83
CA ARG A 388 -13.76 -22.80 -0.40
C ARG A 388 -13.76 -23.68 0.85
N ASP A 389 -14.63 -23.41 1.83
CA ASP A 389 -14.79 -24.28 3.00
C ASP A 389 -15.21 -25.71 2.58
N VAL A 390 -16.12 -25.85 1.60
CA VAL A 390 -16.50 -27.17 1.04
C VAL A 390 -15.29 -27.86 0.40
N LYS A 391 -14.51 -27.16 -0.41
CA LYS A 391 -13.29 -27.74 -0.98
C LYS A 391 -12.33 -28.21 0.11
N ASP A 392 -12.00 -27.32 1.05
CA ASP A 392 -10.94 -27.55 2.01
C ASP A 392 -11.32 -28.55 3.11
N HIS A 393 -12.59 -28.61 3.52
CA HIS A 393 -13.03 -29.48 4.62
C HIS A 393 -13.86 -30.68 4.18
N LEU A 394 -14.34 -30.73 2.93
CA LEU A 394 -15.06 -31.88 2.38
C LEU A 394 -14.28 -32.53 1.25
N SER A 395 -13.91 -31.80 0.19
CA SER A 395 -13.25 -32.44 -0.97
C SER A 395 -11.90 -33.05 -0.64
N ARG A 396 -11.15 -32.44 0.28
CA ARG A 396 -9.87 -32.98 0.76
C ARG A 396 -9.98 -34.26 1.60
N LEU A 397 -11.18 -34.65 2.05
CA LEU A 397 -11.39 -35.92 2.76
C LEU A 397 -11.31 -37.14 1.85
N PHE A 398 -11.42 -36.94 0.53
CA PHE A 398 -11.45 -38.01 -0.44
C PHE A 398 -10.08 -38.19 -1.11
N ASP A 399 -9.61 -39.44 -1.16
CA ASP A 399 -8.39 -39.82 -1.86
C ASP A 399 -8.44 -39.48 -3.36
N THR A 400 -9.64 -39.41 -3.95
CA THR A 400 -9.88 -39.02 -5.34
C THR A 400 -9.93 -37.50 -5.56
N PHE A 401 -9.43 -36.71 -4.61
CA PHE A 401 -9.33 -35.26 -4.71
C PHE A 401 -8.48 -34.82 -5.92
N THR A 402 -8.99 -33.89 -6.72
CA THR A 402 -8.33 -33.40 -7.94
C THR A 402 -7.62 -32.06 -7.76
N GLY A 403 -7.97 -31.28 -6.73
CA GLY A 403 -7.54 -29.89 -6.61
C GLY A 403 -8.32 -28.94 -7.54
N GLY A 404 -8.46 -27.69 -7.11
CA GLY A 404 -9.10 -26.65 -7.92
C GLY A 404 -8.18 -26.08 -9.02
N ASN A 405 -6.90 -26.43 -8.99
CA ASN A 405 -5.90 -26.09 -9.99
C ASN A 405 -4.83 -27.20 -10.09
N VAL A 406 -3.93 -27.08 -11.07
CA VAL A 406 -2.89 -28.08 -11.36
C VAL A 406 -1.91 -28.28 -10.18
N LEU A 407 -1.64 -27.24 -9.39
CA LEU A 407 -0.71 -27.32 -8.25
C LEU A 407 -1.32 -28.05 -7.04
N GLU A 408 -2.64 -27.98 -6.89
CA GLU A 408 -3.37 -28.65 -5.81
C GLU A 408 -3.57 -30.15 -6.06
N LYS A 409 -3.32 -30.62 -7.30
CA LYS A 409 -3.58 -32.01 -7.70
C LYS A 409 -2.57 -32.97 -7.07
N PRO A 410 -3.00 -33.92 -6.22
CA PRO A 410 -2.11 -34.91 -5.63
C PRO A 410 -1.50 -35.85 -6.68
N GLU A 411 -0.22 -36.19 -6.53
CA GLU A 411 0.44 -37.18 -7.40
C GLU A 411 -0.15 -38.60 -7.20
N SER A 412 -0.56 -38.91 -5.96
CA SER A 412 -1.19 -40.19 -5.57
C SER A 412 -2.46 -40.49 -6.37
N LEU A 413 -3.18 -39.47 -6.82
CA LEU A 413 -4.46 -39.59 -7.53
C LEU A 413 -4.36 -40.54 -8.74
N LYS A 414 -3.24 -40.49 -9.49
CA LYS A 414 -3.05 -41.35 -10.66
C LYS A 414 -3.07 -42.83 -10.29
N PHE A 415 -2.48 -43.18 -9.15
CA PHE A 415 -2.41 -44.56 -8.66
C PHE A 415 -3.77 -45.00 -8.10
N ILE A 416 -4.43 -44.15 -7.32
CA ILE A 416 -5.76 -44.42 -6.74
C ILE A 416 -6.80 -44.71 -7.84
N LEU A 417 -6.82 -43.91 -8.90
CA LEU A 417 -7.72 -44.11 -10.03
C LEU A 417 -7.41 -45.39 -10.82
N LYS A 418 -6.15 -45.82 -10.87
CA LYS A 418 -5.74 -47.06 -11.53
C LYS A 418 -6.15 -48.29 -10.70
N ASP A 419 -6.01 -48.20 -9.38
CA ASP A 419 -6.38 -49.25 -8.43
C ASP A 419 -7.91 -49.39 -8.26
N GLY A 420 -8.70 -48.46 -8.81
CA GLY A 420 -10.17 -48.53 -8.78
C GLY A 420 -10.78 -48.17 -7.43
N ARG A 421 -10.03 -47.55 -6.52
CA ARG A 421 -10.53 -47.10 -5.20
C ARG A 421 -11.25 -45.76 -5.34
N ILE A 422 -12.40 -45.77 -6.00
CA ILE A 422 -13.17 -44.56 -6.34
C ILE A 422 -14.48 -44.59 -5.56
N PRO A 423 -14.85 -43.49 -4.86
CA PRO A 423 -16.13 -43.41 -4.17
C PRO A 423 -17.29 -43.41 -5.18
N LEU A 424 -18.38 -44.07 -4.81
CA LEU A 424 -19.62 -44.02 -5.57
C LEU A 424 -20.30 -42.65 -5.42
N ASP A 425 -21.09 -42.27 -6.43
CA ASP A 425 -21.90 -41.05 -6.37
C ASP A 425 -22.79 -41.00 -5.12
N SER A 426 -23.44 -42.12 -4.77
CA SER A 426 -24.30 -42.24 -3.58
C SER A 426 -23.54 -41.95 -2.29
N THR A 427 -22.33 -42.51 -2.14
CA THR A 427 -21.47 -42.27 -0.96
C THR A 427 -21.10 -40.79 -0.85
N LEU A 428 -20.78 -40.12 -1.96
CA LEU A 428 -20.50 -38.69 -1.93
C LEU A 428 -21.75 -37.89 -1.55
N VAL A 429 -22.92 -38.22 -2.12
CA VAL A 429 -24.20 -37.54 -1.81
C VAL A 429 -24.51 -37.63 -0.31
N GLU A 430 -24.45 -38.82 0.27
CA GLU A 430 -24.71 -39.05 1.70
C GLU A 430 -23.72 -38.26 2.57
N THR A 431 -22.43 -38.35 2.27
CA THR A 431 -21.37 -37.63 3.00
C THR A 431 -21.58 -36.11 2.94
N VAL A 432 -21.96 -35.58 1.77
CA VAL A 432 -22.23 -34.16 1.59
C VAL A 432 -23.43 -33.72 2.42
N GLU A 433 -24.54 -34.46 2.35
CA GLU A 433 -25.75 -34.12 3.11
C GLU A 433 -25.49 -34.10 4.62
N GLU A 434 -24.78 -35.11 5.15
CA GLU A 434 -24.42 -35.17 6.56
C GLU A 434 -23.47 -34.04 6.99
N LEU A 435 -22.39 -33.80 6.24
CA LEU A 435 -21.41 -32.78 6.59
C LEU A 435 -22.01 -31.38 6.52
N LEU A 436 -22.82 -31.07 5.52
CA LEU A 436 -23.43 -29.75 5.40
C LEU A 436 -24.32 -29.44 6.61
N ASP A 437 -25.13 -30.40 7.04
CA ASP A 437 -26.06 -30.22 8.16
C ASP A 437 -25.39 -30.26 9.53
N TRP A 438 -24.50 -31.22 9.78
CA TRP A 438 -23.95 -31.46 11.12
C TRP A 438 -22.56 -30.88 11.35
N TYR A 439 -21.80 -30.63 10.29
CA TYR A 439 -20.47 -30.03 10.41
C TYR A 439 -20.47 -28.56 10.00
N PHE A 440 -20.79 -28.24 8.75
CA PHE A 440 -20.67 -26.87 8.21
C PHE A 440 -21.64 -25.87 8.84
N ASN A 441 -22.86 -26.30 9.16
CA ASN A 441 -23.86 -25.46 9.82
C ASN A 441 -23.61 -25.30 11.33
N GLN A 442 -22.78 -26.16 11.93
CA GLN A 442 -22.39 -26.08 13.33
C GLN A 442 -21.07 -25.35 13.54
N GLN A 443 -20.30 -25.08 12.47
CA GLN A 443 -19.06 -24.32 12.58
C GLN A 443 -19.27 -22.94 13.20
N PRO A 444 -18.25 -22.40 13.89
CA PRO A 444 -18.29 -21.04 14.41
C PRO A 444 -18.58 -20.01 13.31
N TYR A 445 -19.45 -19.06 13.62
CA TYR A 445 -19.74 -17.93 12.75
C TYR A 445 -18.53 -17.00 12.70
N GLY A 446 -18.10 -16.68 11.48
CA GLY A 446 -17.04 -15.71 11.19
C GLY A 446 -17.45 -14.74 10.07
N GLY A 447 -18.74 -14.43 9.98
CA GLY A 447 -19.32 -13.56 8.96
C GLY A 447 -19.19 -12.07 9.29
N ALA A 448 -20.00 -11.23 8.65
CA ALA A 448 -19.88 -9.77 8.75
C ALA A 448 -20.30 -9.20 10.12
N VAL A 449 -21.19 -9.89 10.85
CA VAL A 449 -21.76 -9.40 12.11
C VAL A 449 -20.86 -9.79 13.29
N ALA A 450 -20.08 -8.83 13.80
CA ALA A 450 -19.06 -9.09 14.83
C ALA A 450 -19.64 -9.67 16.14
N LYS A 451 -20.85 -9.26 16.54
CA LYS A 451 -21.49 -9.70 17.80
C LYS A 451 -21.77 -11.21 17.88
N ASP A 452 -21.84 -11.87 16.71
CA ASP A 452 -22.14 -13.30 16.61
C ASP A 452 -20.89 -14.15 16.36
N HIS A 453 -19.70 -13.54 16.31
CA HIS A 453 -18.46 -14.29 16.11
C HIS A 453 -18.27 -15.36 17.17
N GLY A 454 -17.92 -16.58 16.73
CA GLY A 454 -17.70 -17.73 17.62
C GLY A 454 -18.94 -18.58 17.91
N LYS A 455 -20.16 -18.04 17.77
CA LYS A 455 -21.39 -18.84 17.94
C LYS A 455 -21.54 -19.86 16.80
N PRO A 456 -22.09 -21.07 17.03
CA PRO A 456 -22.50 -21.97 15.96
C PRO A 456 -23.42 -21.26 14.95
N ARG A 457 -23.19 -21.43 13.65
CA ARG A 457 -24.02 -20.74 12.63
C ARG A 457 -25.49 -21.09 12.74
N GLN A 458 -25.83 -22.33 13.08
CA GLN A 458 -27.20 -22.75 13.32
C GLN A 458 -27.84 -21.99 14.50
N GLN A 459 -27.07 -21.71 15.55
CA GLN A 459 -27.54 -20.87 16.65
C GLN A 459 -27.81 -19.44 16.18
N VAL A 460 -26.89 -18.86 15.40
CA VAL A 460 -27.09 -17.52 14.80
C VAL A 460 -28.34 -17.49 13.94
N TYR A 461 -28.60 -18.54 13.15
CA TYR A 461 -29.81 -18.64 12.35
C TYR A 461 -31.07 -18.62 13.23
N ASN A 462 -31.11 -19.47 14.26
CA ASN A 462 -32.26 -19.60 15.14
C ASN A 462 -32.53 -18.30 15.94
N GLU A 463 -31.49 -17.64 16.44
CA GLU A 463 -31.61 -16.39 17.21
C GLU A 463 -32.14 -15.21 16.38
N ASN A 464 -31.91 -15.24 15.06
CA ASN A 464 -32.28 -14.14 14.15
C ASN A 464 -33.44 -14.50 13.22
N LEU A 465 -34.09 -15.65 13.44
CA LEU A 465 -35.29 -16.06 12.71
C LEU A 465 -36.52 -15.46 13.41
N HIS A 466 -37.09 -14.40 12.83
CA HIS A 466 -38.27 -13.74 13.40
C HIS A 466 -39.58 -14.25 12.79
N THR A 467 -39.60 -14.51 11.49
CA THR A 467 -40.79 -14.96 10.76
C THR A 467 -40.44 -16.16 9.90
N LYS A 468 -41.25 -17.21 9.96
CA LYS A 468 -41.09 -18.42 9.15
C LYS A 468 -42.37 -18.66 8.34
N ARG A 469 -42.29 -18.50 7.02
CA ARG A 469 -43.36 -18.89 6.09
C ARG A 469 -43.23 -20.37 5.80
N VAL A 470 -44.29 -21.16 6.00
CA VAL A 470 -44.26 -22.62 5.83
C VAL A 470 -45.30 -23.04 4.80
N ALA A 471 -44.98 -24.09 4.05
CA ALA A 471 -45.91 -24.77 3.15
C ALA A 471 -45.89 -26.27 3.47
N SER A 472 -47.04 -26.93 3.30
CA SER A 472 -47.08 -28.40 3.37
C SER A 472 -46.28 -29.01 2.23
N ALA A 473 -45.90 -30.28 2.36
CA ALA A 473 -45.16 -30.98 1.31
C ALA A 473 -45.98 -31.09 0.02
N GLU A 474 -47.31 -31.32 0.11
CA GLU A 474 -48.19 -31.36 -1.05
C GLU A 474 -48.33 -29.98 -1.72
N ASP A 475 -48.58 -28.93 -0.94
CA ASP A 475 -48.72 -27.58 -1.48
C ASP A 475 -47.42 -27.13 -2.15
N LEU A 476 -46.28 -27.45 -1.54
CA LEU A 476 -44.98 -27.12 -2.10
C LEU A 476 -44.72 -27.86 -3.42
N ASN A 477 -45.16 -29.11 -3.55
CA ASN A 477 -45.06 -29.83 -4.82
C ASN A 477 -45.84 -29.10 -5.92
N LEU A 478 -47.05 -28.61 -5.62
CA LEU A 478 -47.86 -27.83 -6.56
C LEU A 478 -47.23 -26.48 -6.89
N MET A 479 -46.70 -25.79 -5.88
CA MET A 479 -46.07 -24.48 -6.08
C MET A 479 -44.77 -24.54 -6.87
N LEU A 480 -44.02 -25.65 -6.77
CA LEU A 480 -42.78 -25.87 -7.53
C LEU A 480 -43.00 -26.45 -8.94
N MET A 481 -44.23 -26.82 -9.31
CA MET A 481 -44.52 -27.32 -10.65
C MET A 481 -44.18 -26.26 -11.71
N ARG A 482 -43.39 -26.68 -12.69
CA ARG A 482 -42.95 -25.82 -13.79
C ARG A 482 -44.07 -25.62 -14.80
N SER A 483 -44.27 -24.36 -15.15
CA SER A 483 -45.26 -23.99 -16.14
C SER A 483 -44.74 -24.21 -17.56
N SER A 484 -45.48 -25.00 -18.34
CA SER A 484 -45.27 -25.05 -19.79
C SER A 484 -45.77 -23.75 -20.42
N ARG A 485 -45.25 -23.45 -21.62
CA ARG A 485 -45.84 -22.38 -22.45
C ARG A 485 -47.30 -22.72 -22.76
N ALA A 486 -48.12 -21.69 -22.96
CA ALA A 486 -49.50 -21.88 -23.41
C ALA A 486 -49.56 -22.86 -24.59
N GLN A 487 -50.28 -23.97 -24.40
CA GLN A 487 -50.46 -24.98 -25.42
C GLN A 487 -51.73 -24.71 -26.20
N LYS A 488 -51.69 -24.93 -27.51
CA LYS A 488 -52.88 -24.81 -28.36
C LYS A 488 -53.74 -26.04 -28.16
N VAL A 489 -54.96 -25.86 -27.64
CA VAL A 489 -55.96 -26.92 -27.62
C VAL A 489 -56.42 -27.16 -29.06
N THR A 490 -56.21 -28.38 -29.56
CA THR A 490 -56.68 -28.79 -30.89
C THR A 490 -57.91 -29.68 -30.78
N ARG A 491 -58.57 -29.99 -31.91
CA ARG A 491 -59.68 -30.96 -31.94
C ARG A 491 -59.29 -32.35 -31.40
N ARG A 492 -57.99 -32.67 -31.37
CA ARG A 492 -57.45 -33.94 -30.85
C ARG A 492 -57.01 -33.86 -29.38
N GLY A 493 -57.25 -32.73 -28.70
CA GLY A 493 -56.78 -32.50 -27.33
C GLY A 493 -55.54 -31.62 -27.25
N VAL A 494 -54.81 -31.76 -26.13
CA VAL A 494 -53.59 -31.01 -25.81
C VAL A 494 -52.41 -31.96 -25.84
N HIS A 495 -51.42 -31.66 -26.66
CA HIS A 495 -50.21 -32.48 -26.76
C HIS A 495 -49.17 -32.00 -25.76
N LEU A 496 -48.67 -32.89 -24.90
CA LEU A 496 -47.60 -32.59 -23.95
C LEU A 496 -46.47 -33.60 -24.12
N ASP A 497 -45.25 -33.09 -24.34
CA ASP A 497 -44.05 -33.91 -24.28
C ASP A 497 -43.59 -34.02 -22.82
N ILE A 498 -43.76 -35.21 -22.25
CA ILE A 498 -43.35 -35.53 -20.88
C ILE A 498 -42.14 -36.46 -20.96
N ALA A 499 -41.00 -36.01 -20.43
CA ALA A 499 -39.75 -36.77 -20.42
C ALA A 499 -39.28 -37.23 -21.83
N GLY A 500 -39.50 -36.41 -22.85
CA GLY A 500 -39.11 -36.72 -24.24
C GLY A 500 -40.03 -37.72 -24.95
N MET A 501 -41.13 -38.14 -24.30
CA MET A 501 -42.18 -38.95 -24.90
C MET A 501 -43.45 -38.11 -25.04
N SER A 502 -43.97 -38.05 -26.26
CA SER A 502 -45.25 -37.42 -26.55
C SER A 502 -46.39 -38.21 -25.90
N LYS A 503 -47.16 -37.58 -25.02
CA LYS A 503 -48.44 -38.13 -24.53
C LYS A 503 -49.60 -37.33 -25.15
N LEU A 504 -50.58 -38.08 -25.67
CA LEU A 504 -51.86 -37.59 -26.20
C LEU A 504 -52.80 -37.18 -25.07
#